data_AF-A0A3D2Z7C2-F1
#
_entry.id   AF-A0A3D2Z7C2-F1
#
_cell.length_a   1.000
_cell.length_b   1.000
_cell.length_c   1.000
_cell.angle_alpha   90.00
_cell.angle_beta   90.00
_cell.angle_gamma   90.00
#
_symmetry.space_group_name_H-M   'P 1'
#
loop_
_entity.id
_entity.type
_entity.pdbx_description
1 polymer ?
#
loop_
_entity_poly.entity_id
_entity_poly.type
_entity_poly.pdbx_seq_one_letter_code
_entity_poly.pdbx_strand_id
1 'polypeptide(L)'
;EAFVLGKSCHHNGDRRRVTSYDIAADLADSLARQRAPYHDLHCLHRDDKNVPVGPIVDALNEQLDAGRIHAFGGSNWTTARIAQANDYAAANGLQGFVASSPNFSLADEKEVPWEGCLSVSGPSKAADREWYAAQNMPLFTWSSLARGFFSGVLSRDNAESVRENMDGSSVTSYWHEDNWKRLDRVHELASEKGVAVPLVALAWVLRNPELDVYALVGARTPGEVKANAEVFDLKLSTEEADWLDLRRDDR
;
A
#
# COMPACT_ATOMS: atom_id res chain seq x y z
N GLU A 1 12.55 7.02 18.60
CA GLU A 1 12.86 5.77 17.90
C GLU A 1 12.12 5.78 16.57
N ALA A 2 12.70 5.23 15.50
CA ALA A 2 12.10 5.23 14.16
C ALA A 2 11.85 3.79 13.73
N PHE A 3 10.69 3.53 13.13
CA PHE A 3 10.34 2.22 12.57
C PHE A 3 10.83 2.14 11.12
N VAL A 4 11.66 1.15 10.81
CA VAL A 4 12.26 0.97 9.48
C VAL A 4 11.60 -0.20 8.76
N LEU A 5 10.80 0.13 7.74
CA LEU A 5 10.24 -0.84 6.80
C LEU A 5 11.14 -0.96 5.57
N GLY A 6 11.78 -2.11 5.39
CA GLY A 6 12.59 -2.44 4.22
C GLY A 6 11.88 -3.35 3.21
N LYS A 7 12.41 -3.43 1.98
CA LYS A 7 11.96 -4.37 0.96
C LYS A 7 13.12 -5.00 0.19
N SER A 8 12.96 -6.24 -0.25
CA SER A 8 13.91 -7.00 -1.10
C SER A 8 13.19 -7.69 -2.26
N CYS A 9 13.95 -8.37 -3.12
CA CYS A 9 13.41 -9.26 -4.15
C CYS A 9 12.60 -8.54 -5.25
N HIS A 10 12.91 -7.26 -5.50
CA HIS A 10 12.33 -6.56 -6.64
C HIS A 10 12.76 -7.27 -7.92
N HIS A 11 11.77 -7.65 -8.74
CA HIS A 11 12.06 -8.28 -10.03
C HIS A 11 12.80 -7.31 -10.94
N ASN A 12 13.69 -7.83 -11.77
CA ASN A 12 14.34 -7.06 -12.83
C ASN A 12 14.01 -7.69 -14.19
N GLY A 13 14.39 -7.02 -15.28
CA GLY A 13 14.03 -7.46 -16.63
C GLY A 13 14.45 -8.89 -16.97
N ASP A 14 15.49 -9.40 -16.29
CA ASP A 14 16.09 -10.71 -16.58
C ASP A 14 15.61 -11.82 -15.64
N ARG A 15 15.07 -11.49 -14.46
CA ARG A 15 14.78 -12.48 -13.41
C ARG A 15 13.65 -12.07 -12.46
N ARG A 16 12.81 -13.05 -12.10
CA ARG A 16 11.96 -13.00 -10.91
C ARG A 16 12.78 -13.41 -9.68
N ARG A 17 12.94 -12.48 -8.72
CA ARG A 17 14.04 -12.49 -7.73
C ARG A 17 13.64 -12.95 -6.33
N VAL A 18 12.79 -13.98 -6.19
CA VAL A 18 12.31 -14.45 -4.87
C VAL A 18 12.97 -15.78 -4.51
N THR A 19 14.27 -15.73 -4.21
CA THR A 19 15.06 -16.89 -3.79
C THR A 19 15.74 -16.61 -2.45
N SER A 20 16.17 -17.64 -1.72
CA SER A 20 16.92 -17.47 -0.47
C SER A 20 18.16 -16.59 -0.63
N TYR A 21 18.88 -16.74 -1.75
CA TYR A 21 20.01 -15.89 -2.10
C TYR A 21 19.60 -14.43 -2.28
N ASP A 22 18.55 -14.15 -3.06
CA ASP A 22 18.08 -12.78 -3.31
C ASP A 22 17.64 -12.09 -2.02
N ILE A 23 16.92 -12.80 -1.15
CA ILE A 23 16.45 -12.29 0.14
C ILE A 23 17.65 -11.85 0.99
N ALA A 24 18.63 -12.74 1.18
CA ALA A 24 19.79 -12.47 2.01
C ALA A 24 20.68 -11.36 1.43
N ALA A 25 20.94 -11.40 0.12
CA ALA A 25 21.81 -10.43 -0.55
C ALA A 25 21.20 -9.03 -0.55
N ASP A 26 19.93 -8.88 -0.98
CA ASP A 26 19.26 -7.58 -1.05
C ASP A 26 19.07 -6.97 0.36
N LEU A 27 18.81 -7.80 1.38
CA LEU A 27 18.70 -7.34 2.77
C LEU A 27 20.05 -6.82 3.29
N ALA A 28 21.14 -7.58 3.13
CA ALA A 28 22.47 -7.18 3.57
C ALA A 28 22.89 -5.84 2.93
N ASP A 29 22.66 -5.72 1.63
CA ASP A 29 22.88 -4.50 0.86
C ASP A 29 22.06 -3.31 1.38
N SER A 30 20.79 -3.55 1.70
CA SER A 30 19.88 -2.52 2.19
C SER A 30 20.30 -2.01 3.57
N LEU A 31 20.60 -2.91 4.51
CA LEU A 31 21.07 -2.56 5.85
C LEU A 31 22.39 -1.79 5.79
N ALA A 32 23.34 -2.23 4.95
CA ALA A 32 24.61 -1.53 4.76
C ALA A 32 24.43 -0.10 4.24
N ARG A 33 23.58 0.11 3.22
CA ARG A 33 23.30 1.45 2.67
C ARG A 33 22.58 2.36 3.65
N GLN A 34 21.62 1.82 4.40
CA GLN A 34 20.87 2.56 5.41
C GLN A 34 21.70 2.83 6.68
N ARG A 35 22.81 2.09 6.86
CA ARG A 35 23.57 2.05 8.13
C ARG A 35 22.67 1.65 9.29
N ALA A 36 21.74 0.75 9.04
CA ALA A 36 20.78 0.24 10.00
C ALA A 36 21.23 -1.17 10.47
N PRO A 37 21.09 -1.48 11.76
CA PRO A 37 21.42 -2.81 12.28
C PRO A 37 20.39 -3.87 11.86
N TYR A 38 19.13 -3.48 11.65
CA TYR A 38 18.02 -4.34 11.29
C TYR A 38 16.91 -3.54 10.57
N HIS A 39 15.93 -4.24 9.98
CA HIS A 39 14.62 -3.69 9.66
C HIS A 39 13.59 -4.14 10.69
N ASP A 40 12.73 -3.23 11.16
CA ASP A 40 11.62 -3.60 12.04
C ASP A 40 10.61 -4.48 11.30
N LEU A 41 10.33 -4.15 10.04
CA LEU A 41 9.54 -4.98 9.12
C LEU A 41 10.26 -5.08 7.77
N HIS A 42 10.37 -6.30 7.24
CA HIS A 42 10.92 -6.54 5.91
C HIS A 42 9.92 -7.23 5.00
N CYS A 43 9.55 -6.59 3.89
CA CYS A 43 8.58 -7.16 2.95
C CYS A 43 9.23 -7.62 1.65
N LEU A 44 8.86 -8.79 1.16
CA LEU A 44 9.21 -9.21 -0.21
C LEU A 44 8.40 -8.38 -1.20
N HIS A 45 9.06 -7.71 -2.15
CA HIS A 45 8.46 -6.62 -2.91
C HIS A 45 7.36 -7.07 -3.89
N ARG A 46 7.50 -8.27 -4.48
CA ARG A 46 6.51 -8.95 -5.33
C ARG A 46 6.66 -10.46 -5.14
N ASP A 47 5.60 -11.23 -5.41
CA ASP A 47 5.63 -12.70 -5.36
C ASP A 47 6.23 -13.30 -6.64
N ASP A 48 6.93 -14.43 -6.51
CA ASP A 48 7.22 -15.33 -7.62
C ASP A 48 6.45 -16.63 -7.43
N LYS A 49 5.36 -16.75 -8.20
CA LYS A 49 4.44 -17.89 -8.11
C LYS A 49 5.07 -19.23 -8.51
N ASN A 50 6.24 -19.21 -9.16
CA ASN A 50 6.97 -20.41 -9.55
C ASN A 50 7.85 -20.96 -8.43
N VAL A 51 8.09 -20.18 -7.38
CA VAL A 51 8.86 -20.63 -6.21
C VAL A 51 7.88 -21.10 -5.13
N PRO A 52 8.06 -22.32 -4.58
CA PRO A 52 7.28 -22.78 -3.44
C PRO A 52 7.47 -21.85 -2.23
N VAL A 53 6.41 -21.63 -1.45
CA VAL A 53 6.48 -20.73 -0.28
C VAL A 53 7.43 -21.22 0.81
N GLY A 54 7.63 -22.54 0.94
CA GLY A 54 8.42 -23.12 2.03
C GLY A 54 9.86 -22.58 2.10
N PRO A 55 10.68 -22.76 1.05
CA PRO A 55 12.03 -22.20 1.00
C PRO A 55 12.11 -20.67 1.17
N ILE A 56 11.04 -19.95 0.83
CA ILE A 56 10.96 -18.50 1.03
C ILE A 56 10.77 -18.17 2.52
N VAL A 57 9.84 -18.88 3.19
CA VAL A 57 9.58 -18.76 4.63
C VAL A 57 10.81 -19.18 5.44
N ASP A 58 11.47 -20.27 5.06
CA ASP A 58 12.72 -20.73 5.71
C ASP A 58 13.79 -19.63 5.65
N ALA A 59 14.04 -19.07 4.46
CA ALA A 59 15.04 -18.04 4.26
C ALA A 59 14.75 -16.75 5.05
N LEU A 60 13.47 -16.37 5.19
CA LEU A 60 13.05 -15.23 6.01
C LEU A 60 13.25 -15.50 7.51
N ASN A 61 12.94 -16.70 7.99
CA ASN A 61 13.19 -17.10 9.38
C ASN A 61 14.70 -17.15 9.68
N GLU A 62 15.55 -17.55 8.74
CA GLU A 62 17.01 -17.42 8.91
C GLU A 62 17.47 -15.96 9.10
N GLN A 63 16.80 -14.99 8.46
CA GLN A 63 17.10 -13.57 8.68
C GLN A 63 16.57 -13.06 10.03
N LEU A 64 15.42 -13.59 10.46
CA LEU A 64 14.79 -13.29 11.75
C LEU A 64 15.68 -13.79 12.90
N ASP A 65 16.11 -15.05 12.85
CA ASP A 65 16.98 -15.69 13.86
C ASP A 65 18.34 -14.99 13.97
N ALA A 66 18.84 -14.48 12.84
CA ALA A 66 20.08 -13.72 12.82
C ALA A 66 19.93 -12.25 13.26
N GLY A 67 18.72 -11.82 13.65
CA GLY A 67 18.44 -10.46 14.12
C GLY A 67 18.55 -9.38 13.05
N ARG A 68 18.52 -9.73 11.76
CA ARG A 68 18.60 -8.76 10.65
C ARG A 68 17.24 -8.15 10.32
N ILE A 69 16.16 -8.80 10.73
CA ILE A 69 14.78 -8.33 10.66
C ILE A 69 14.06 -8.71 11.95
N HIS A 70 13.05 -7.94 12.36
CA HIS A 70 12.21 -8.28 13.53
C HIS A 70 10.83 -8.83 13.14
N ALA A 71 10.36 -8.51 11.94
CA ALA A 71 9.14 -9.01 11.35
C ALA A 71 9.27 -9.08 9.83
N PHE A 72 8.44 -9.88 9.18
CA PHE A 72 8.38 -9.92 7.72
C PHE A 72 6.97 -10.09 7.17
N GLY A 73 6.83 -9.72 5.90
CA GLY A 73 5.56 -9.74 5.18
C GLY A 73 5.73 -9.77 3.67
N GLY A 74 4.62 -9.60 2.97
CA GLY A 74 4.56 -9.58 1.51
C GLY A 74 4.03 -8.27 0.98
N SER A 75 4.70 -7.68 -0.01
CA SER A 75 4.15 -6.58 -0.80
C SER A 75 3.65 -7.14 -2.12
N ASN A 76 2.40 -6.86 -2.47
CA ASN A 76 1.78 -7.40 -3.70
C ASN A 76 1.73 -8.94 -3.77
N TRP A 77 1.46 -9.59 -2.64
CA TRP A 77 1.15 -11.01 -2.56
C TRP A 77 -0.36 -11.21 -2.48
N THR A 78 -0.89 -12.23 -3.14
CA THR A 78 -2.31 -12.56 -3.03
C THR A 78 -2.60 -13.12 -1.64
N THR A 79 -3.80 -12.89 -1.12
CA THR A 79 -4.28 -13.43 0.16
C THR A 79 -4.07 -14.95 0.25
N ALA A 80 -4.38 -15.68 -0.81
CA ALA A 80 -4.12 -17.13 -0.91
C ALA A 80 -2.64 -17.52 -0.80
N ARG A 81 -1.71 -16.73 -1.38
CA ARG A 81 -0.28 -17.02 -1.29
C ARG A 81 0.28 -16.69 0.10
N ILE A 82 -0.24 -15.64 0.75
CA ILE A 82 0.09 -15.34 2.14
C ILE A 82 -0.42 -16.46 3.06
N ALA A 83 -1.66 -16.92 2.87
CA ALA A 83 -2.21 -18.05 3.62
C ALA A 83 -1.34 -19.30 3.46
N GLN A 84 -0.94 -19.64 2.24
CA GLN A 84 -0.05 -20.79 1.99
C GLN A 84 1.29 -20.66 2.73
N ALA A 85 1.90 -19.48 2.75
CA ALA A 85 3.15 -19.23 3.48
C ALA A 85 2.94 -19.37 4.99
N ASN A 86 1.84 -18.86 5.52
CA ASN A 86 1.50 -18.93 6.94
C ASN A 86 1.16 -20.35 7.39
N ASP A 87 0.45 -21.13 6.57
CA ASP A 87 0.16 -22.53 6.82
C ASP A 87 1.45 -23.36 6.87
N TYR A 88 2.37 -23.12 5.93
CA TYR A 88 3.70 -23.74 5.96
C TYR A 88 4.47 -23.38 7.22
N ALA A 89 4.49 -22.09 7.59
CA ALA A 89 5.19 -21.63 8.78
C ALA A 89 4.64 -22.31 10.05
N ALA A 90 3.31 -22.34 10.20
CA ALA A 90 2.64 -22.98 11.33
C ALA A 90 2.95 -24.47 11.42
N ALA A 91 2.93 -25.19 10.28
CA ALA A 91 3.22 -26.62 10.24
C ALA A 91 4.68 -26.97 10.60
N ASN A 92 5.61 -26.02 10.46
CA ASN A 92 7.03 -26.21 10.72
C ASN A 92 7.52 -25.48 11.99
N GLY A 93 6.62 -24.86 12.76
CA GLY A 93 6.99 -24.11 13.97
C GLY A 93 7.80 -22.84 13.69
N LEU A 94 7.61 -22.24 12.51
CA LEU A 94 8.28 -21.03 12.06
C LEU A 94 7.35 -19.81 12.16
N GLN A 95 7.93 -18.60 12.07
CA GLN A 95 7.14 -17.38 11.91
C GLN A 95 6.59 -17.28 10.48
N GLY A 96 5.33 -16.86 10.35
CA GLY A 96 4.69 -16.54 9.08
C GLY A 96 4.78 -15.05 8.73
N PHE A 97 4.13 -14.65 7.65
CA PHE A 97 3.97 -13.27 7.25
C PHE A 97 3.01 -12.58 8.23
N VAL A 98 3.48 -11.51 8.87
CA VAL A 98 2.71 -10.76 9.87
C VAL A 98 2.16 -9.44 9.36
N ALA A 99 2.50 -9.05 8.13
CA ALA A 99 2.02 -7.82 7.49
C ALA A 99 1.91 -7.98 5.98
N SER A 100 1.07 -7.14 5.35
CA SER A 100 0.97 -7.04 3.90
C SER A 100 1.11 -5.59 3.43
N SER A 101 1.60 -5.39 2.21
CA SER A 101 1.79 -4.07 1.60
C SER A 101 1.19 -4.01 0.18
N PRO A 102 -0.16 -4.02 0.05
CA PRO A 102 -0.86 -3.82 -1.23
C PRO A 102 -1.11 -2.34 -1.55
N ASN A 103 -1.58 -2.03 -2.76
CA ASN A 103 -2.18 -0.73 -3.05
C ASN A 103 -3.52 -0.62 -2.34
N PHE A 104 -3.78 0.53 -1.73
CA PHE A 104 -5.12 0.87 -1.24
C PHE A 104 -5.31 2.39 -1.25
N SER A 105 -6.34 2.86 -1.95
CA SER A 105 -6.68 4.27 -2.05
C SER A 105 -8.19 4.43 -2.25
N LEU A 106 -8.69 5.66 -2.09
CA LEU A 106 -10.08 5.99 -2.44
C LEU A 106 -10.36 5.76 -3.94
N ALA A 107 -9.36 5.98 -4.81
CA ALA A 107 -9.49 5.68 -6.22
C ALA A 107 -9.34 4.17 -6.46
N ASP A 108 -10.17 3.64 -7.36
CA ASP A 108 -10.04 2.27 -7.83
C ASP A 108 -8.93 2.19 -8.88
N GLU A 109 -7.99 1.25 -8.71
CA GLU A 109 -6.89 1.02 -9.64
C GLU A 109 -7.40 0.20 -10.83
N LYS A 110 -7.64 0.85 -11.97
CA LYS A 110 -8.20 0.19 -13.16
C LYS A 110 -7.17 -0.55 -13.98
N GLU A 111 -6.00 0.06 -14.13
CA GLU A 111 -4.84 -0.54 -14.79
C GLU A 111 -3.74 -0.74 -13.76
N VAL A 112 -3.09 -1.90 -13.81
CA VAL A 112 -1.99 -2.20 -12.89
C VAL A 112 -0.76 -1.40 -13.33
N PRO A 113 -0.19 -0.53 -12.46
CA PRO A 113 0.90 0.36 -12.86
C PRO A 113 2.20 -0.38 -13.21
N TRP A 114 2.44 -1.55 -12.62
CA TRP A 114 3.57 -2.43 -12.94
C TRP A 114 3.23 -3.90 -12.72
N GLU A 115 3.77 -4.79 -13.56
CA GLU A 115 3.53 -6.24 -13.45
C GLU A 115 3.78 -6.76 -12.02
N GLY A 116 2.81 -7.51 -11.50
CA GLY A 116 2.91 -8.13 -10.17
C GLY A 116 2.59 -7.17 -9.02
N CYS A 117 2.12 -5.96 -9.28
CA CYS A 117 1.47 -5.12 -8.28
C CYS A 117 0.01 -5.57 -8.04
N LEU A 118 -0.46 -5.45 -6.80
CA LEU A 118 -1.82 -5.81 -6.41
C LEU A 118 -2.47 -4.67 -5.64
N SER A 119 -3.74 -4.43 -5.95
CA SER A 119 -4.60 -3.50 -5.26
C SER A 119 -5.69 -4.21 -4.47
N VAL A 120 -6.01 -3.65 -3.31
CA VAL A 120 -7.20 -3.95 -2.51
C VAL A 120 -8.20 -2.79 -2.53
N SER A 121 -8.08 -1.85 -3.48
CA SER A 121 -9.01 -0.75 -3.69
C SER A 121 -10.27 -1.20 -4.43
N GLY A 122 -11.37 -0.45 -4.26
CA GLY A 122 -12.59 -0.65 -5.04
C GLY A 122 -13.46 -1.85 -4.63
N PRO A 123 -14.69 -1.94 -5.15
CA PRO A 123 -15.67 -2.94 -4.73
C PRO A 123 -15.26 -4.38 -5.10
N SER A 124 -14.55 -4.57 -6.21
CA SER A 124 -14.12 -5.91 -6.66
C SER A 124 -13.13 -6.62 -5.72
N LYS A 125 -12.54 -5.87 -4.78
CA LYS A 125 -11.56 -6.36 -3.80
C LYS A 125 -12.11 -6.52 -2.39
N ALA A 126 -13.44 -6.48 -2.23
CA ALA A 126 -14.10 -6.64 -0.93
C ALA A 126 -13.68 -7.94 -0.21
N ALA A 127 -13.66 -9.07 -0.93
CA ALA A 127 -13.26 -10.36 -0.38
C ALA A 127 -11.80 -10.36 0.12
N ASP A 128 -10.88 -9.68 -0.58
CA ASP A 128 -9.49 -9.55 -0.12
C ASP A 128 -9.42 -8.73 1.17
N ARG A 129 -10.17 -7.62 1.26
CA ARG A 129 -10.24 -6.80 2.48
C ARG A 129 -10.87 -7.56 3.65
N GLU A 130 -11.96 -8.29 3.42
CA GLU A 130 -12.60 -9.16 4.43
C GLU A 130 -11.62 -10.22 4.96
N TRP A 131 -10.81 -10.82 4.08
CA TRP A 131 -9.77 -11.75 4.49
C TRP A 131 -8.71 -11.07 5.37
N TYR A 132 -8.20 -9.90 4.98
CA TYR A 132 -7.22 -9.15 5.80
C TYR A 132 -7.78 -8.77 7.18
N ALA A 133 -9.05 -8.34 7.23
CA ALA A 133 -9.75 -8.06 8.47
C ALA A 133 -9.85 -9.30 9.36
N ALA A 134 -10.26 -10.44 8.80
CA ALA A 134 -10.38 -11.70 9.54
C ALA A 134 -9.04 -12.23 10.06
N GLN A 135 -7.93 -11.95 9.36
CA GLN A 135 -6.58 -12.30 9.82
C GLN A 135 -6.00 -11.29 10.81
N ASN A 136 -6.67 -10.15 11.04
CA ASN A 136 -6.15 -9.02 11.81
C ASN A 136 -4.72 -8.62 11.38
N MET A 137 -4.47 -8.62 10.07
CA MET A 137 -3.13 -8.41 9.52
C MET A 137 -2.90 -6.94 9.14
N PRO A 138 -1.89 -6.27 9.71
CA PRO A 138 -1.50 -4.91 9.35
C PRO A 138 -1.26 -4.72 7.84
N LEU A 139 -1.79 -3.62 7.30
CA LEU A 139 -1.68 -3.22 5.91
C LEU A 139 -0.86 -1.93 5.77
N PHE A 140 0.36 -2.05 5.25
CA PHE A 140 1.20 -0.90 4.87
C PHE A 140 0.91 -0.50 3.42
N THR A 141 -0.12 0.34 3.23
CA THR A 141 -0.71 0.54 1.89
C THR A 141 0.08 1.56 1.08
N TRP A 142 0.42 1.21 -0.17
CA TRP A 142 1.14 2.12 -1.06
C TRP A 142 0.20 2.86 -2.01
N SER A 143 0.65 4.03 -2.50
CA SER A 143 -0.16 4.93 -3.33
C SER A 143 -1.51 5.31 -2.69
N SER A 144 -1.55 5.59 -1.39
CA SER A 144 -2.79 5.97 -0.69
C SER A 144 -3.43 7.26 -1.22
N LEU A 145 -2.65 8.10 -1.91
CA LEU A 145 -3.11 9.28 -2.66
C LEU A 145 -3.19 9.06 -4.18
N ALA A 146 -3.26 7.80 -4.63
CA ALA A 146 -3.38 7.40 -6.03
C ALA A 146 -2.35 8.10 -6.93
N ARG A 147 -1.08 8.08 -6.50
CA ARG A 147 0.08 8.63 -7.22
C ARG A 147 -0.06 10.12 -7.59
N GLY A 148 -0.72 10.88 -6.73
CA GLY A 148 -0.90 12.33 -6.88
C GLY A 148 -2.26 12.71 -7.45
N PHE A 149 -3.11 11.75 -7.81
CA PHE A 149 -4.48 12.01 -8.24
C PHE A 149 -5.27 12.84 -7.20
N PHE A 150 -5.09 12.54 -5.90
CA PHE A 150 -5.66 13.32 -4.79
C PHE A 150 -4.69 14.33 -4.18
N SER A 151 -3.75 14.88 -4.96
CA SER A 151 -2.78 15.87 -4.46
C SER A 151 -3.38 17.25 -4.19
N GLY A 152 -4.54 17.56 -4.78
CA GLY A 152 -5.12 18.91 -4.80
C GLY A 152 -4.64 19.77 -5.99
N VAL A 153 -3.60 19.33 -6.72
CA VAL A 153 -3.16 20.00 -7.96
C VAL A 153 -4.05 19.63 -9.14
N LEU A 154 -4.62 18.43 -9.13
CA LEU A 154 -5.44 17.89 -10.21
C LEU A 154 -6.93 18.21 -10.01
N SER A 155 -7.59 18.58 -11.10
CA SER A 155 -9.03 18.71 -11.26
C SER A 155 -9.41 18.31 -12.69
N ARG A 156 -10.70 18.11 -12.99
CA ARG A 156 -11.12 17.84 -14.37
C ARG A 156 -10.77 18.99 -15.32
N ASP A 157 -10.93 20.22 -14.86
CA ASP A 157 -10.76 21.42 -15.69
C ASP A 157 -9.30 21.66 -16.12
N ASN A 158 -8.34 21.17 -15.32
CA ASN A 158 -6.91 21.34 -15.60
C ASN A 158 -6.20 20.04 -15.99
N ALA A 159 -6.93 18.93 -16.15
CA ALA A 159 -6.34 17.60 -16.36
C ALA A 159 -5.30 17.59 -17.51
N GLU A 160 -5.64 18.18 -18.66
CA GLU A 160 -4.72 18.25 -19.81
C GLU A 160 -3.50 19.15 -19.56
N SER A 161 -3.66 20.27 -18.85
CA SER A 161 -2.56 21.21 -18.63
C SER A 161 -1.53 20.71 -17.60
N VAL A 162 -1.96 19.89 -16.64
CA VAL A 162 -1.07 19.31 -15.61
C VAL A 162 -0.53 17.93 -15.98
N ARG A 163 -1.06 17.29 -17.04
CA ARG A 163 -0.78 15.91 -17.43
C ARG A 163 0.71 15.57 -17.51
N GLU A 164 1.51 16.44 -18.11
CA GLU A 164 2.96 16.21 -18.28
C GLU A 164 3.75 16.26 -16.96
N ASN A 165 3.21 16.94 -15.95
CA ASN A 165 3.81 17.03 -14.62
C ASN A 165 3.36 15.90 -13.67
N MET A 166 2.39 15.10 -14.11
CA MET A 166 1.83 13.98 -13.37
C MET A 166 2.59 12.70 -13.66
N ASP A 167 2.55 11.77 -12.70
CA ASP A 167 3.11 10.45 -12.90
C ASP A 167 2.34 9.72 -14.01
N GLY A 168 3.02 9.24 -15.05
CA GLY A 168 2.36 8.59 -16.19
C GLY A 168 1.49 7.39 -15.77
N SER A 169 1.91 6.65 -14.75
CA SER A 169 1.09 5.54 -14.21
C SER A 169 -0.11 6.02 -13.40
N SER A 170 -0.11 7.25 -12.88
CA SER A 170 -1.32 7.85 -12.31
C SER A 170 -2.40 8.04 -13.38
N VAL A 171 -1.98 8.48 -14.58
CA VAL A 171 -2.88 8.76 -15.69
C VAL A 171 -3.56 7.48 -16.17
N THR A 172 -2.78 6.42 -16.42
CA THR A 172 -3.33 5.13 -16.87
C THR A 172 -4.16 4.43 -15.80
N SER A 173 -3.71 4.46 -14.54
CA SER A 173 -4.32 3.66 -13.48
C SER A 173 -5.57 4.29 -12.87
N TYR A 174 -5.65 5.63 -12.81
CA TYR A 174 -6.66 6.32 -11.99
C TYR A 174 -7.53 7.35 -12.74
N TRP A 175 -7.17 7.84 -13.93
CA TRP A 175 -7.93 8.90 -14.62
C TRP A 175 -9.16 8.34 -15.36
N HIS A 176 -10.07 7.75 -14.58
CA HIS A 176 -11.29 7.10 -15.05
C HIS A 176 -12.51 7.81 -14.48
N GLU A 177 -13.64 7.76 -15.18
CA GLU A 177 -14.81 8.60 -14.87
C GLU A 177 -15.32 8.45 -13.43
N ASP A 178 -15.32 7.22 -12.89
CA ASP A 178 -15.70 6.98 -11.50
C ASP A 178 -14.71 7.62 -10.51
N ASN A 179 -13.41 7.47 -10.73
CA ASN A 179 -12.40 8.14 -9.91
C ASN A 179 -12.44 9.66 -10.03
N TRP A 180 -12.75 10.20 -11.21
CA TRP A 180 -12.95 11.63 -11.36
C TRP A 180 -14.15 12.12 -10.53
N LYS A 181 -15.25 11.37 -10.48
CA LYS A 181 -16.35 11.68 -9.54
C LYS A 181 -15.89 11.65 -8.10
N ARG A 182 -15.05 10.68 -7.70
CA ARG A 182 -14.45 10.65 -6.36
C ARG A 182 -13.60 11.90 -6.10
N LEU A 183 -12.80 12.34 -7.09
CA LEU A 183 -11.98 13.56 -6.98
C LEU A 183 -12.85 14.82 -6.82
N ASP A 184 -13.92 14.95 -7.59
CA ASP A 184 -14.86 16.07 -7.48
C ASP A 184 -15.47 16.12 -6.07
N ARG A 185 -15.93 14.96 -5.56
CA ARG A 185 -16.47 14.81 -4.19
C ARG A 185 -15.45 15.15 -3.11
N VAL A 186 -14.19 14.75 -3.31
CA VAL A 186 -13.08 15.10 -2.41
C VAL A 186 -12.85 16.61 -2.38
N HIS A 187 -12.83 17.29 -3.53
CA HIS A 187 -12.68 18.74 -3.61
C HIS A 187 -13.83 19.47 -2.92
N GLU A 188 -15.07 19.04 -3.16
CA GLU A 188 -16.26 19.60 -2.52
C GLU A 188 -16.15 19.51 -0.99
N LEU A 189 -15.87 18.30 -0.46
CA LEU A 189 -15.80 18.09 0.98
C LEU A 189 -14.60 18.80 1.62
N ALA A 190 -13.46 18.85 0.91
CA ALA A 190 -12.28 19.58 1.37
C ALA A 190 -12.57 21.08 1.52
N SER A 191 -13.26 21.68 0.54
CA SER A 191 -13.68 23.08 0.56
C SER A 191 -14.62 23.37 1.74
N GLU A 192 -15.65 22.55 1.94
CA GLU A 192 -16.61 22.73 3.03
C GLU A 192 -15.99 22.60 4.42
N LYS A 193 -15.06 21.66 4.60
CA LYS A 193 -14.36 21.46 5.87
C LYS A 193 -13.17 22.41 6.06
N GLY A 194 -12.80 23.19 5.05
CA GLY A 194 -11.65 24.09 5.08
C GLY A 194 -10.31 23.35 5.23
N VAL A 195 -10.18 22.16 4.64
CA VAL A 195 -8.99 21.30 4.72
C VAL A 195 -8.38 21.06 3.34
N ALA A 196 -7.14 20.57 3.28
CA ALA A 196 -6.50 20.20 2.02
C ALA A 196 -7.12 18.92 1.44
N VAL A 197 -7.28 18.89 0.11
CA VAL A 197 -7.73 17.74 -0.70
C VAL A 197 -7.11 16.40 -0.30
N PRO A 198 -5.77 16.24 -0.16
CA PRO A 198 -5.18 14.97 0.24
C PRO A 198 -5.66 14.46 1.60
N LEU A 199 -6.07 15.34 2.53
CA LEU A 199 -6.54 14.91 3.85
C LEU A 199 -7.86 14.18 3.79
N VAL A 200 -8.78 14.60 2.93
CA VAL A 200 -10.06 13.92 2.77
C VAL A 200 -9.84 12.50 2.21
N ALA A 201 -8.99 12.36 1.20
CA ALA A 201 -8.67 11.05 0.62
C ALA A 201 -7.93 10.13 1.62
N LEU A 202 -6.97 10.66 2.39
CA LEU A 202 -6.26 9.89 3.40
C LEU A 202 -7.15 9.52 4.59
N ALA A 203 -8.02 10.44 5.04
CA ALA A 203 -8.98 10.15 6.10
C ALA A 203 -9.92 9.03 5.69
N TRP A 204 -10.30 8.95 4.40
CA TRP A 204 -11.06 7.81 3.89
C TRP A 204 -10.28 6.51 3.97
N VAL A 205 -9.00 6.50 3.57
CA VAL A 205 -8.14 5.30 3.63
C VAL A 205 -7.97 4.82 5.08
N LEU A 206 -7.75 5.73 6.02
CA LEU A 206 -7.54 5.41 7.44
C LEU A 206 -8.83 5.08 8.21
N ARG A 207 -10.00 5.43 7.68
CA ARG A 207 -11.28 5.23 8.37
C ARG A 207 -11.69 3.77 8.50
N ASN A 208 -11.20 2.87 7.65
CA ASN A 208 -11.66 1.49 7.51
C ASN A 208 -11.45 0.69 8.82
N PRO A 209 -12.45 0.58 9.72
CA PRO A 209 -12.20 0.16 11.09
C PRO A 209 -11.95 -1.36 11.22
N GLU A 210 -12.37 -2.12 10.22
CA GLU A 210 -12.12 -3.56 10.10
C GLU A 210 -10.68 -3.86 9.63
N LEU A 211 -9.95 -2.86 9.14
CA LEU A 211 -8.59 -3.02 8.62
C LEU A 211 -7.59 -2.24 9.49
N ASP A 212 -6.48 -2.88 9.84
CA ASP A 212 -5.36 -2.20 10.51
C ASP A 212 -4.45 -1.53 9.46
N VAL A 213 -4.82 -0.33 9.02
CA VAL A 213 -4.19 0.37 7.89
C VAL A 213 -3.14 1.39 8.34
N TYR A 214 -1.93 1.23 7.79
CA TYR A 214 -0.83 2.19 7.83
C TYR A 214 -0.65 2.78 6.42
N ALA A 215 -1.24 3.95 6.17
CA ALA A 215 -1.17 4.61 4.86
C ALA A 215 0.25 5.16 4.57
N LEU A 216 0.94 4.61 3.57
CA LEU A 216 2.24 5.11 3.14
C LEU A 216 2.05 6.30 2.19
N VAL A 217 2.48 7.48 2.64
CA VAL A 217 2.39 8.73 1.88
C VAL A 217 3.75 9.18 1.36
N GLY A 218 3.81 9.51 0.08
CA GLY A 218 4.95 10.21 -0.51
C GLY A 218 4.76 11.71 -0.42
N ALA A 219 5.86 12.45 -0.26
CA ALA A 219 5.87 13.90 -0.25
C ALA A 219 7.13 14.41 -0.98
N ARG A 220 6.98 15.48 -1.77
CA ARG A 220 8.08 16.18 -2.46
C ARG A 220 8.58 17.36 -1.65
N THR A 221 7.77 17.88 -0.73
CA THR A 221 8.11 19.04 0.09
C THR A 221 7.85 18.77 1.58
N PRO A 222 8.58 19.43 2.50
CA PRO A 222 8.27 19.35 3.92
C PRO A 222 6.84 19.80 4.26
N GLY A 223 6.29 20.74 3.48
CA GLY A 223 4.91 21.20 3.62
C GLY A 223 3.88 20.10 3.37
N GLU A 224 4.10 19.24 2.36
CA GLU A 224 3.25 18.07 2.09
C GLU A 224 3.30 17.04 3.23
N VAL A 225 4.48 16.81 3.84
CA VAL A 225 4.59 15.92 5.01
C VAL A 225 3.76 16.47 6.16
N LYS A 226 3.91 17.76 6.47
CA LYS A 226 3.15 18.40 7.54
C LYS A 226 1.65 18.34 7.27
N ALA A 227 1.22 18.69 6.05
CA ALA A 227 -0.17 18.64 5.66
C ALA A 227 -0.73 17.22 5.85
N ASN A 228 -0.08 16.19 5.27
CA ASN A 228 -0.55 14.80 5.37
C ASN A 228 -0.68 14.31 6.83
N ALA A 229 0.15 14.81 7.76
CA ALA A 229 0.08 14.46 9.17
C ALA A 229 -1.17 15.02 9.88
N GLU A 230 -1.79 16.09 9.36
CA GLU A 230 -3.02 16.68 9.90
C GLU A 230 -4.26 15.79 9.64
N VAL A 231 -4.11 14.68 8.89
CA VAL A 231 -5.20 13.72 8.64
C VAL A 231 -5.83 13.17 9.92
N PHE A 232 -5.05 13.02 10.99
CA PHE A 232 -5.53 12.45 12.25
C PHE A 232 -6.54 13.36 12.99
N ASP A 233 -6.61 14.64 12.62
CA ASP A 233 -7.59 15.58 13.15
C ASP A 233 -8.90 15.60 12.33
N LEU A 234 -8.91 14.99 11.14
CA LEU A 234 -10.07 14.92 10.26
C LEU A 234 -10.85 13.62 10.46
N LYS A 235 -12.11 13.75 10.87
CA LYS A 235 -13.06 12.63 10.97
C LYS A 235 -14.10 12.72 9.86
N LEU A 236 -14.27 11.61 9.14
CA LEU A 236 -15.34 11.45 8.16
C LEU A 236 -16.49 10.64 8.77
N SER A 237 -17.73 11.10 8.57
CA SER A 237 -18.91 10.30 8.91
C SER A 237 -19.00 9.05 8.00
N THR A 238 -19.86 8.10 8.35
CA THR A 238 -20.13 6.95 7.46
C THR A 238 -20.70 7.42 6.14
N GLU A 239 -21.64 8.36 6.20
CA GLU A 239 -22.29 8.95 5.05
C GLU A 239 -21.29 9.65 4.11
N GLU A 240 -20.39 10.47 4.67
CA GLU A 240 -19.34 11.13 3.90
C GLU A 240 -18.41 10.11 3.24
N ALA A 241 -17.99 9.07 3.97
CA ALA A 241 -17.08 8.07 3.43
C ALA A 241 -17.72 7.18 2.35
N ASP A 242 -18.98 6.85 2.51
CA ASP A 242 -19.75 6.05 1.55
C ASP A 242 -20.07 6.88 0.30
N TRP A 243 -20.37 8.17 0.48
CA TRP A 243 -20.52 9.12 -0.61
C TRP A 243 -19.20 9.31 -1.35
N LEU A 244 -18.08 9.53 -0.67
CA LEU A 244 -16.77 9.63 -1.34
C LEU A 244 -16.45 8.39 -2.19
N ASP A 245 -16.81 7.19 -1.73
CA ASP A 245 -16.54 5.91 -2.42
C ASP A 245 -17.60 5.53 -3.47
N LEU A 246 -18.56 6.42 -3.77
CA LEU A 246 -19.66 6.15 -4.70
C LEU A 246 -20.57 4.99 -4.29
N ARG A 247 -20.62 4.64 -2.99
CA ARG A 247 -21.57 3.67 -2.44
C ARG A 247 -22.96 4.27 -2.24
N ARG A 248 -23.07 5.61 -2.31
CA ARG A 248 -24.32 6.37 -2.34
C ARG A 248 -24.17 7.69 -3.10
N ASP A 249 -25.29 8.30 -3.45
CA ASP A 249 -25.34 9.55 -4.23
C ASP A 249 -25.43 10.83 -3.38
N ASP A 250 -25.98 10.71 -2.17
CA ASP A 250 -26.21 11.78 -1.20
C ASP A 250 -25.38 11.61 0.08
N ARG A 251 -25.16 12.70 0.82
CA ARG A 251 -24.53 12.69 2.15
C ARG A 251 -25.61 12.62 3.22
#